data_AF-A0A1M5YJF3-F1
#
_entry.id   AF-A0A1M5YJF3-F1
#
_cell.length_a   1.000
_cell.length_b   1.000
_cell.length_c   1.000
_cell.angle_alpha   90.00
_cell.angle_beta   90.00
_cell.angle_gamma   90.00
#
_symmetry.space_group_name_H-M   'P 1'
#
loop_
_entity.id
_entity.type
_entity.pdbx_description
1 polymer ?
#
loop_
_entity_poly.entity_id
_entity_poly.type
_entity_poly.pdbx_seq_one_letter_code
_entity_poly.pdbx_strand_id
1 'polypeptide(L)'
;MSAKTYREDKYELRKHIGVVLQDVFLFTGTIKDNIRLDNPNIDDDEIVAVSKYVNAHHFIKKLPEQYDEAVMERGSTLSSGERQLLFFARTLAFNPDILILDEATSNIDTETEILIQDALAKLIEGR
;
A
#
# COMPACT_ATOMS: atom_id res chain seq x y z
N MET A 1 13.42 40.90 15.64
CA MET A 1 13.18 39.45 15.68
C MET A 1 12.54 39.05 14.36
N SER A 2 13.27 38.34 13.50
CA SER A 2 12.76 37.91 12.20
C SER A 2 11.90 36.66 12.39
N ALA A 3 10.64 36.73 12.00
CA ALA A 3 9.75 35.58 11.94
C ALA A 3 10.32 34.60 10.91
N LYS A 4 10.86 33.47 11.38
CA LYS A 4 11.22 32.35 10.51
C LYS A 4 9.94 31.82 9.87
N THR A 5 9.72 32.14 8.60
CA THR A 5 8.71 31.52 7.77
C THR A 5 9.11 30.07 7.52
N TYR A 6 8.61 29.14 8.32
CA TYR A 6 8.65 27.70 8.03
C TYR A 6 7.70 27.43 6.85
N ARG A 7 8.16 27.68 5.61
CA ARG A 7 7.57 27.00 4.45
C ARG A 7 8.23 25.64 4.39
N GLU A 8 7.64 24.66 5.07
CA GLU A 8 7.92 23.27 4.73
C GLU A 8 7.57 23.09 3.24
N ASP A 9 8.51 22.53 2.50
CA ASP A 9 8.28 22.14 1.12
C ASP A 9 7.16 21.09 1.13
N LYS A 10 6.05 21.38 0.44
CA LYS A 10 4.90 20.48 0.37
C LYS A 10 5.29 19.08 -0.11
N TYR A 11 6.35 18.98 -0.90
CA TYR A 11 6.88 17.70 -1.35
C TYR A 11 7.49 16.89 -0.21
N GLU A 12 8.31 17.53 0.64
CA GLU A 12 8.90 16.88 1.81
C GLU A 12 7.81 16.41 2.77
N LEU A 13 6.84 17.27 3.11
CA LEU A 13 5.73 16.88 3.98
C LEU A 13 4.96 15.65 3.46
N ARG A 14 4.71 15.57 2.14
CA ARG A 14 3.95 14.47 1.54
C ARG A 14 4.68 13.13 1.58
N LYS A 15 6.02 13.10 1.64
CA LYS A 15 6.78 11.85 1.79
C LYS A 15 6.49 11.15 3.12
N HIS A 16 6.12 11.92 4.13
CA HIS A 16 5.84 11.42 5.47
C HIS A 16 4.38 11.01 5.67
N ILE A 17 3.50 11.21 4.67
CA ILE A 17 2.07 10.95 4.78
C ILE A 17 1.65 9.86 3.79
N GLY A 18 1.18 8.74 4.33
CA GLY A 18 0.52 7.67 3.58
C GLY A 18 -0.99 7.85 3.67
N VAL A 19 -1.68 7.69 2.55
CA VAL A 19 -3.14 7.78 2.49
C VAL A 19 -3.70 6.47 1.93
N VAL A 20 -4.68 5.90 2.62
CA VAL A 20 -5.44 4.73 2.19
C VAL A 20 -6.86 5.16 1.89
N LEU A 21 -7.21 5.11 0.60
CA LEU A 21 -8.51 5.54 0.07
C LEU A 21 -9.43 4.33 -0.12
N GLN A 22 -10.74 4.56 -0.03
CA GLN A 22 -11.76 3.54 -0.31
C GLN A 22 -11.67 3.00 -1.75
N ASP A 23 -11.57 3.90 -2.74
CA ASP A 23 -11.40 3.55 -4.15
C ASP A 23 -9.90 3.43 -4.49
N VAL A 24 -9.44 2.20 -4.54
CA VAL A 24 -8.04 1.90 -4.83
C VAL A 24 -7.77 1.89 -6.33
N PHE A 25 -6.72 2.61 -6.72
CA PHE A 25 -6.26 2.66 -8.10
C PHE A 25 -4.96 1.87 -8.25
N LEU A 26 -4.91 0.95 -9.21
CA LEU A 26 -3.69 0.25 -9.61
C LEU A 26 -3.28 0.69 -11.02
N PHE A 27 -1.98 0.90 -11.21
CA PHE A 27 -1.38 1.23 -12.50
C PHE A 27 -1.21 -0.02 -13.35
N THR A 28 -1.20 0.16 -14.67
CA THR A 28 -0.75 -0.90 -15.58
C THR A 28 0.73 -1.17 -15.38
N GLY A 29 1.12 -2.43 -15.24
CA GLY A 29 2.49 -2.86 -14.94
C GLY A 29 2.46 -4.23 -14.29
N THR A 30 3.39 -4.50 -13.38
CA THR A 30 3.36 -5.71 -12.54
C THR A 30 2.87 -5.42 -11.12
N ILE A 31 2.64 -6.46 -10.31
CA ILE A 31 2.35 -6.31 -8.88
C ILE A 31 3.50 -5.58 -8.17
N LYS A 32 4.75 -5.95 -8.43
CA LYS A 32 5.92 -5.27 -7.82
C LYS A 32 6.02 -3.81 -8.24
N ASP A 33 5.73 -3.47 -9.50
CA ASP A 33 5.74 -2.07 -9.96
C ASP A 33 4.67 -1.26 -9.24
N ASN A 34 3.50 -1.86 -9.03
CA ASN A 34 2.41 -1.25 -8.29
C ASN A 34 2.77 -1.02 -6.83
N ILE A 35 3.52 -1.91 -6.17
CA ILE A 35 3.93 -1.70 -4.77
C ILE A 35 5.03 -0.64 -4.69
N ARG A 36 5.98 -0.65 -5.63
CA ARG A 36 7.16 0.24 -5.64
C ARG A 36 6.87 1.67 -6.10
N LEU A 37 5.91 1.87 -7.02
CA LEU A 37 5.60 3.17 -7.66
C LEU A 37 6.85 3.99 -8.03
N ASP A 38 7.76 3.38 -8.78
CA ASP A 38 9.00 3.99 -9.27
C ASP A 38 10.01 4.44 -8.18
N ASN A 39 9.81 4.08 -6.91
CA ASN A 39 10.81 4.33 -5.86
C ASN A 39 11.94 3.28 -5.93
N PRO A 40 13.15 3.63 -6.42
CA PRO A 40 14.22 2.66 -6.61
C PRO A 40 14.81 2.14 -5.30
N ASN A 41 14.48 2.76 -4.16
CA ASN A 41 14.99 2.35 -2.85
C ASN A 41 14.19 1.19 -2.23
N ILE A 42 12.99 0.91 -2.72
CA ILE A 42 12.18 -0.21 -2.23
C ILE A 42 12.60 -1.45 -3.02
N ASP A 43 13.44 -2.31 -2.47
CA ASP A 43 13.90 -3.51 -3.18
C ASP A 43 12.84 -4.65 -3.21
N ASP A 44 13.14 -5.74 -3.93
CA ASP A 44 12.20 -6.86 -4.06
C ASP A 44 11.98 -7.59 -2.72
N ASP A 45 12.97 -7.59 -1.83
CA ASP A 45 12.85 -8.22 -0.51
C ASP A 45 11.90 -7.40 0.39
N GLU A 46 11.97 -6.08 0.32
CA GLU A 46 11.07 -5.16 1.02
C GLU A 46 9.63 -5.27 0.49
N ILE A 47 9.46 -5.42 -0.83
CA ILE A 47 8.16 -5.72 -1.45
C ILE A 47 7.58 -7.03 -0.90
N VAL A 48 8.39 -8.07 -0.77
CA VAL A 48 7.94 -9.36 -0.21
C VAL A 48 7.61 -9.22 1.28
N ALA A 49 8.44 -8.50 2.04
CA ALA A 49 8.26 -8.28 3.46
C ALA A 49 6.96 -7.53 3.75
N VAL A 50 6.71 -6.39 3.07
CA VAL A 50 5.48 -5.61 3.25
C VAL A 50 4.25 -6.37 2.77
N SER A 51 4.36 -7.14 1.69
CA SER A 51 3.25 -7.98 1.22
C SER A 51 2.89 -9.08 2.21
N LYS A 52 3.87 -9.66 2.91
CA LYS A 52 3.59 -10.62 4.00
C LYS A 52 2.96 -9.91 5.19
N TYR A 53 3.46 -8.73 5.51
CA TYR A 53 2.96 -7.91 6.61
C TYR A 53 1.47 -7.61 6.47
N VAL A 54 1.03 -7.25 5.26
CA VAL A 54 -0.38 -6.97 4.94
C VAL A 54 -1.17 -8.19 4.49
N ASN A 55 -0.63 -9.41 4.63
CA ASN A 55 -1.26 -10.67 4.18
C ASN A 55 -1.52 -10.80 2.65
N ALA A 56 -1.06 -9.86 1.83
CA ALA A 56 -1.15 -9.91 0.37
C ALA A 56 -0.31 -11.06 -0.24
N HIS A 57 0.80 -11.44 0.40
CA HIS A 57 1.72 -12.45 -0.11
C HIS A 57 1.04 -13.77 -0.48
N HIS A 58 0.03 -14.18 0.29
CA HIS A 58 -0.64 -15.46 0.10
C HIS A 58 -1.39 -15.55 -1.23
N PHE A 59 -2.12 -14.49 -1.63
CA PHE A 59 -2.81 -14.52 -2.93
C PHE A 59 -1.82 -14.28 -4.07
N ILE A 60 -0.82 -13.41 -3.88
CA ILE A 60 0.22 -13.15 -4.89
C ILE A 60 0.92 -14.46 -5.29
N LYS A 61 1.26 -15.30 -4.31
CA LYS A 61 1.92 -16.60 -4.55
C LYS A 61 1.06 -17.62 -5.29
N LYS A 62 -0.26 -17.40 -5.43
CA LYS A 62 -1.17 -18.26 -6.19
C LYS A 62 -1.28 -17.84 -7.67
N LEU A 63 -0.82 -16.64 -8.01
CA LEU A 63 -0.80 -16.15 -9.38
C LEU A 63 0.32 -16.85 -10.17
N PRO A 64 0.14 -17.12 -11.48
CA PRO A 64 1.15 -17.78 -12.32
C PRO A 64 2.51 -17.10 -12.27
N GLU A 65 2.56 -15.78 -12.45
CA GLU A 65 3.80 -15.00 -12.48
C GLU A 65 4.09 -14.31 -11.14
N GLN A 66 3.27 -14.57 -10.11
CA GLN A 66 3.46 -14.08 -8.75
C GLN A 66 3.65 -12.56 -8.67
N TYR A 67 4.81 -12.06 -8.24
CA TYR A 67 5.09 -10.62 -8.14
C TYR A 67 5.29 -9.95 -9.50
N ASP A 68 5.62 -10.73 -10.52
CA ASP A 68 5.73 -10.30 -11.91
C ASP A 68 4.38 -10.38 -12.65
N GLU A 69 3.30 -10.80 -11.97
CA GLU A 69 1.97 -10.86 -12.56
C GLU A 69 1.53 -9.50 -13.08
N ALA A 70 1.05 -9.50 -14.33
CA ALA A 70 0.62 -8.31 -15.01
C ALA A 70 -0.69 -7.79 -14.40
N VAL A 71 -0.66 -6.53 -13.98
CA VAL A 71 -1.84 -5.77 -13.59
C VAL A 71 -2.28 -4.96 -14.80
N MET A 72 -3.43 -5.33 -15.38
CA MET A 72 -4.05 -4.66 -16.54
C MET A 72 -5.34 -3.95 -16.11
N GLU A 73 -5.89 -3.03 -16.94
CA GLU A 73 -7.21 -2.38 -16.76
C GLU A 73 -7.61 -2.06 -15.29
N ARG A 74 -6.69 -1.45 -14.52
CA ARG A 74 -6.90 -1.12 -13.08
C ARG A 74 -7.03 -2.35 -12.15
N GLY A 75 -6.41 -3.47 -12.49
CA GLY A 75 -6.49 -4.72 -11.75
C GLY A 75 -7.83 -5.42 -11.91
N SER A 76 -8.40 -5.41 -13.12
CA SER A 76 -9.69 -6.05 -13.41
C SER A 76 -9.70 -7.56 -13.16
N THR A 77 -8.53 -8.20 -13.18
CA THR A 77 -8.33 -9.63 -12.87
C THR A 77 -8.24 -9.93 -11.38
N LEU A 78 -8.11 -8.91 -10.54
CA LEU A 78 -8.02 -9.04 -9.08
C LEU A 78 -9.39 -8.82 -8.45
N SER A 79 -9.65 -9.48 -7.32
CA SER A 79 -10.81 -9.16 -6.49
C SER A 79 -10.70 -7.75 -5.92
N SER A 80 -11.82 -7.19 -5.43
CA SER A 80 -11.79 -5.88 -4.77
C SER A 80 -10.87 -5.88 -3.55
N GLY A 81 -10.94 -6.94 -2.75
CA GLY A 81 -10.11 -7.09 -1.57
C GLY A 81 -8.62 -7.25 -1.90
N GLU A 82 -8.27 -8.03 -2.95
CA GLU A 82 -6.89 -8.16 -3.42
C GLU A 82 -6.31 -6.82 -3.87
N ARG A 83 -7.09 -6.01 -4.61
CA ARG A 83 -6.65 -4.65 -4.98
C ARG A 83 -6.40 -3.78 -3.77
N GLN A 84 -7.24 -3.89 -2.73
CA GLN A 84 -7.07 -3.12 -1.50
C GLN A 84 -5.83 -3.57 -0.71
N LEU A 85 -5.58 -4.87 -0.61
CA LEU A 85 -4.36 -5.38 0.03
C LEU A 85 -3.10 -4.92 -0.72
N LEU A 86 -3.11 -4.89 -2.06
CA LEU A 86 -1.99 -4.34 -2.85
C LEU A 86 -1.81 -2.84 -2.63
N PHE A 87 -2.90 -2.09 -2.61
CA PHE A 87 -2.85 -0.66 -2.35
C PHE A 87 -2.31 -0.39 -0.93
N PHE A 88 -2.71 -1.20 0.04
CA PHE A 88 -2.23 -1.09 1.41
C PHE A 88 -0.75 -1.46 1.53
N ALA A 89 -0.31 -2.55 0.85
CA ALA A 89 1.10 -2.92 0.74
C ALA A 89 1.93 -1.77 0.17
N ARG A 90 1.48 -1.15 -0.93
CA ARG A 90 2.08 0.04 -1.52
C ARG A 90 2.22 1.16 -0.49
N THR A 91 1.14 1.53 0.20
CA THR A 91 1.19 2.65 1.16
C THR A 91 2.19 2.37 2.28
N LEU A 92 2.25 1.14 2.79
CA LEU A 92 3.21 0.77 3.83
C LEU A 92 4.65 0.63 3.32
N ALA A 93 4.87 0.29 2.05
CA ALA A 93 6.21 0.18 1.45
C ALA A 93 6.96 1.53 1.45
N PHE A 94 6.24 2.65 1.47
CA PHE A 94 6.83 3.98 1.60
C PHE A 94 7.15 4.37 3.04
N ASN A 95 6.86 3.50 4.02
CA ASN A 95 7.07 3.70 5.44
C ASN A 95 6.68 5.12 5.94
N PRO A 96 5.41 5.55 5.74
CA PRO A 96 4.99 6.92 6.05
C PRO A 96 4.92 7.15 7.56
N ASP A 97 5.36 8.28 8.09
CA ASP A 97 5.24 8.59 9.53
C ASP A 97 3.77 8.74 9.98
N ILE A 98 2.92 9.24 9.10
CA ILE A 98 1.49 9.45 9.34
C ILE A 98 0.69 8.64 8.33
N LEU A 99 -0.22 7.79 8.82
CA LEU A 99 -1.13 7.02 7.99
C LEU A 99 -2.56 7.56 8.15
N ILE A 100 -3.19 7.94 7.04
CA ILE A 100 -4.58 8.41 6.98
C ILE A 100 -5.43 7.33 6.33
N LEU A 101 -6.50 6.93 7.00
CA LEU A 101 -7.46 5.93 6.52
C LEU A 101 -8.79 6.64 6.23
N ASP A 102 -9.20 6.70 4.96
CA ASP A 102 -10.45 7.34 4.55
C ASP A 102 -11.50 6.28 4.20
N GLU A 103 -12.50 6.12 5.07
CA GLU A 103 -13.63 5.18 4.94
C GLU A 103 -13.26 3.77 4.42
N ALA A 104 -12.07 3.29 4.75
CA ALA A 104 -11.45 2.09 4.17
C ALA A 104 -12.05 0.76 4.65
N THR A 105 -13.31 0.71 5.09
CA THR A 105 -13.98 -0.52 5.54
C THR A 105 -15.43 -0.65 5.09
N SER A 106 -16.04 0.38 4.49
CA SER A 106 -17.49 0.38 4.17
C SER A 106 -17.86 -0.52 2.97
N ASN A 107 -16.89 -0.82 2.09
CA ASN A 107 -17.09 -1.58 0.85
C ASN A 107 -16.13 -2.77 0.70
N ILE A 108 -15.55 -3.24 1.80
CA ILE A 108 -14.63 -4.38 1.82
C ILE A 108 -15.41 -5.63 2.20
N ASP A 109 -15.12 -6.77 1.56
CA ASP A 109 -15.57 -8.06 2.07
C ASP A 109 -14.98 -8.32 3.47
N THR A 110 -15.76 -8.93 4.36
CA THR A 110 -15.36 -9.10 5.77
C THR A 110 -14.02 -9.83 5.95
N GLU A 111 -13.65 -10.72 5.02
CA GLU A 111 -12.37 -11.43 5.07
C GLU A 111 -11.19 -10.49 4.85
N THR A 112 -11.25 -9.66 3.81
CA THR A 112 -10.20 -8.68 3.54
C THR A 112 -10.11 -7.61 4.63
N GLU A 113 -11.25 -7.19 5.19
CA GLU A 113 -11.26 -6.22 6.31
C GLU A 113 -10.45 -6.76 7.50
N ILE A 114 -10.64 -8.04 7.87
CA ILE A 114 -9.89 -8.68 8.95
C ILE A 114 -8.39 -8.66 8.67
N LEU A 115 -7.97 -8.92 7.43
CA LEU A 115 -6.56 -8.92 7.05
C LEU A 115 -5.92 -7.52 7.16
N ILE A 116 -6.65 -6.48 6.79
CA ILE A 116 -6.20 -5.08 6.91
C ILE A 116 -6.14 -4.67 8.38
N GLN A 117 -7.16 -5.03 9.19
CA GLN A 117 -7.18 -4.73 10.63
C GLN A 117 -6.04 -5.44 11.37
N ASP A 118 -5.74 -6.70 11.02
CA ASP A 118 -4.58 -7.43 11.55
C ASP A 118 -3.26 -6.72 11.25
N ALA A 119 -3.08 -6.24 10.03
CA ALA A 119 -1.89 -5.49 9.65
C ALA A 119 -1.80 -4.10 10.34
N LEU A 120 -2.94 -3.42 10.53
CA LEU A 120 -3.01 -2.17 11.28
C LEU A 120 -2.68 -2.38 12.78
N ALA A 121 -3.18 -3.46 13.38
CA ALA A 121 -2.88 -3.80 14.77
C ALA A 121 -1.38 -4.00 14.98
N LYS A 122 -0.71 -4.76 14.09
CA LYS A 122 0.76 -4.91 14.09
C LYS A 122 1.48 -3.57 13.93
N LEU A 123 0.92 -2.66 13.13
CA LEU A 123 1.56 -1.37 12.82
C LEU A 123 1.56 -0.46 14.04
N ILE A 124 0.49 -0.51 14.83
CA ILE A 124 0.35 0.25 16.07
C ILE A 124 1.30 -0.27 17.15
N GLU A 125 1.55 -1.58 17.24
CA GLU A 125 2.49 -2.14 18.22
C GLU A 125 3.96 -1.83 17.90
N GLY A 126 4.29 -1.64 16.62
CA GLY A 126 5.65 -1.38 16.14
C GLY A 126 6.04 0.10 16.03
N ARG A 127 5.18 1.03 16.43
CA ARG A 127 5.38 2.49 16.31
C ARG A 127 5.38 3.23 17.64
#